data_AF-A0A7S0INK1-F1
#
_entry.id   AF-A0A7S0INK1-F1
#
_cell.length_a   1.000
_cell.length_b   1.000
_cell.length_c   1.000
_cell.angle_alpha   90.00
_cell.angle_beta   90.00
_cell.angle_gamma   90.00
#
_symmetry.space_group_name_H-M   'P 1'
#
loop_
_entity.id
_entity.type
_entity.pdbx_description
1 polymer ?
#
loop_
_entity_poly.entity_id
_entity_poly.type
_entity_poly.pdbx_seq_one_letter_code
_entity_poly.pdbx_strand_id
1 'polypeptide(L)'
;FKVAVVPITALLVYVTPSMEPFPWGYWLAMAAVAFVGSVTTEWMFVSQIALFARVSDPAIGGTYMSLLNTMANLGQRLPPTAAFFLVDRLTCLDDSCRIKLDGFF
;
A
#
# COMPACT_ATOMS: atom_id res chain seq x y z
N PHE A 1 -1.33 -0.46 -8.98
CA PHE A 1 -2.33 0.62 -9.15
C PHE A 1 -2.09 1.81 -8.23
N LYS A 2 -1.82 1.60 -6.92
CA LYS A 2 -1.41 2.68 -6.01
C LYS A 2 -0.26 3.55 -6.55
N VAL A 3 0.71 2.95 -7.25
CA VAL A 3 1.82 3.64 -7.93
C VAL A 3 1.38 4.63 -9.01
N ALA A 4 0.22 4.42 -9.66
CA ALA A 4 -0.31 5.31 -10.70
C ALA A 4 -1.29 6.36 -10.15
N VAL A 5 -2.07 6.02 -9.11
CA VAL A 5 -3.00 6.97 -8.48
C VAL A 5 -2.24 8.08 -7.75
N VAL A 6 -1.14 7.76 -7.08
CA VAL A 6 -0.30 8.72 -6.34
C VAL A 6 0.22 9.88 -7.21
N PRO A 7 0.88 9.65 -8.37
CA PRO A 7 1.34 10.74 -9.22
C PRO A 7 0.18 11.53 -9.84
N ILE A 8 -0.94 10.89 -10.17
CA ILE A 8 -2.15 11.58 -10.67
C ILE A 8 -2.69 12.54 -9.60
N THR A 9 -2.84 12.08 -8.36
CA THR A 9 -3.27 12.95 -7.25
C THR A 9 -2.23 14.04 -6.94
N ALA A 10 -0.93 13.74 -7.04
CA ALA A 10 0.13 14.72 -6.80
C ALA A 10 0.16 15.84 -7.85
N LEU A 11 -0.06 15.50 -9.14
CA LEU A 11 -0.22 16.48 -10.21
C LEU A 11 -1.47 17.35 -10.01
N LEU A 12 -2.58 16.74 -9.60
CA LEU A 12 -3.84 17.45 -9.34
C LEU A 12 -3.68 18.45 -8.18
N VAL A 13 -2.94 18.08 -7.13
CA VAL A 13 -2.57 18.96 -6.01
C VAL A 13 -1.55 20.02 -6.45
N TYR A 14 -0.59 19.71 -7.31
CA TYR A 14 0.41 20.69 -7.78
C TYR A 14 -0.21 21.88 -8.53
N VAL A 15 -1.35 21.70 -9.18
CA VAL A 15 -2.05 22.78 -9.91
C VAL A 15 -2.90 23.66 -8.97
N THR A 16 -3.17 23.23 -7.74
CA THR A 16 -4.02 23.96 -6.77
C THR A 16 -3.62 25.39 -6.43
N PRO A 17 -2.34 25.80 -6.29
CA PRO A 17 -2.01 27.17 -5.91
C PRO A 17 -2.33 28.19 -7.02
N SER A 18 -2.68 27.74 -8.22
CA SER A 18 -3.03 28.62 -9.35
C SER A 18 -4.54 28.90 -9.49
N MET A 19 -5.38 28.29 -8.65
CA MET A 19 -6.84 28.33 -8.80
C MET A 19 -7.55 28.78 -7.52
N GLU A 20 -7.48 30.07 -7.19
CA GLU A 20 -8.42 30.70 -6.26
C GLU A 20 -9.43 31.56 -7.04
N PRO A 21 -10.75 31.38 -6.87
CA PRO A 21 -11.44 30.41 -6.01
C PRO A 21 -11.50 28.99 -6.61
N PHE A 22 -11.53 27.97 -5.74
CA PHE A 22 -11.61 26.56 -6.17
C PHE A 22 -12.97 26.24 -6.82
N PRO A 23 -13.02 25.89 -8.11
CA PRO A 23 -14.27 25.48 -8.75
C PRO A 23 -14.74 24.11 -8.23
N TRP A 24 -16.05 23.90 -8.19
CA TRP A 24 -16.68 22.64 -7.74
C TRP A 24 -16.17 21.39 -8.49
N GLY A 25 -15.75 21.55 -9.75
CA GLY A 25 -15.19 20.47 -10.57
C GLY A 25 -13.91 19.85 -9.99
N TYR A 26 -13.10 20.62 -9.27
CA TYR A 26 -11.89 20.11 -8.61
C TYR A 26 -12.23 19.09 -7.52
N TRP A 27 -13.23 19.39 -6.70
CA TRP A 27 -13.69 18.49 -5.63
C TRP A 27 -14.27 17.19 -6.18
N LEU A 28 -15.03 17.27 -7.27
CA LEU A 28 -15.54 16.08 -7.95
C LEU A 28 -14.43 15.24 -8.59
N ALA A 29 -13.43 15.87 -9.20
CA ALA A 29 -12.29 15.16 -9.75
C ALA A 29 -11.52 14.40 -8.66
N MET A 30 -11.27 15.05 -7.51
CA MET A 30 -10.64 14.42 -6.36
C MET A 30 -11.47 13.26 -5.79
N ALA A 31 -12.78 13.44 -5.66
CA ALA A 31 -13.69 12.40 -5.21
C ALA A 31 -13.73 11.20 -6.18
N ALA A 32 -13.76 11.46 -7.49
CA ALA A 32 -13.77 10.42 -8.52
C ALA A 32 -12.47 9.60 -8.51
N VAL A 33 -11.31 10.25 -8.43
CA VAL A 33 -10.01 9.56 -8.34
C VAL A 33 -9.92 8.71 -7.06
N ALA A 34 -10.37 9.24 -5.92
CA ALA A 34 -10.42 8.50 -4.67
C ALA A 34 -11.35 7.28 -4.76
N PHE A 35 -12.53 7.44 -5.36
CA PHE A 35 -13.50 6.36 -5.55
C PHE A 35 -12.93 5.23 -6.42
N VAL A 36 -12.37 5.56 -7.59
CA VAL A 36 -11.75 4.56 -8.48
C VAL A 36 -10.59 3.85 -7.79
N GLY A 37 -9.79 4.59 -7.01
CA GLY A 37 -8.71 4.03 -6.20
C GLY A 37 -9.19 2.99 -5.19
N SER A 38 -10.26 3.30 -4.44
CA SER A 38 -10.86 2.39 -3.47
C SER A 38 -11.43 1.14 -4.14
N VAL A 39 -12.25 1.31 -5.18
CA VAL A 39 -12.87 0.19 -5.92
C VAL A 39 -11.82 -0.77 -6.46
N THR A 40 -10.77 -0.25 -7.07
CA THR A 40 -9.70 -1.08 -7.65
C THR A 40 -8.94 -1.85 -6.56
N THR A 41 -8.75 -1.26 -5.38
CA THR A 41 -8.07 -1.92 -4.26
C THR A 41 -8.90 -3.09 -3.73
N GLU A 42 -10.21 -2.90 -3.58
CA GLU A 42 -11.13 -3.96 -3.19
C GLU A 42 -11.20 -5.08 -4.25
N TRP A 43 -11.22 -4.72 -5.54
CA TRP A 43 -11.20 -5.71 -6.64
C TRP A 43 -9.94 -6.58 -6.61
N MET A 44 -8.78 -5.98 -6.36
CA MET A 44 -7.53 -6.72 -6.23
C MET A 44 -7.59 -7.68 -5.03
N PHE A 45 -8.11 -7.23 -3.88
CA PHE A 45 -8.27 -8.07 -2.70
C PHE A 45 -9.19 -9.28 -2.97
N VAL A 46 -10.36 -9.05 -3.59
CA VAL A 46 -11.30 -10.12 -3.95
C VAL A 46 -10.66 -11.10 -4.94
N SER A 47 -9.89 -10.60 -5.92
CA SER A 47 -9.20 -11.47 -6.90
C SER A 47 -8.16 -12.39 -6.24
N GLN A 48 -7.45 -11.91 -5.22
CA GLN A 48 -6.48 -12.71 -4.46
C GLN A 48 -7.18 -13.84 -3.68
N ILE A 49 -8.27 -13.52 -2.99
CA ILE A 49 -9.04 -14.52 -2.24
C ILE A 49 -9.66 -15.57 -3.18
N ALA A 50 -10.15 -15.15 -4.35
CA ALA A 50 -10.67 -16.07 -5.36
C ALA A 50 -9.58 -17.02 -5.90
N LEU A 51 -8.34 -16.53 -6.08
CA LEU A 51 -7.20 -17.37 -6.44
C LEU A 51 -6.81 -18.33 -5.31
N PHE A 52 -6.83 -17.88 -4.06
CA PHE A 52 -6.56 -18.74 -2.91
C PHE A 52 -7.59 -19.88 -2.79
N ALA A 53 -8.85 -19.60 -3.10
CA ALA A 53 -9.91 -20.63 -3.17
C ALA A 53 -9.72 -21.63 -4.32
N ARG A 54 -9.18 -21.18 -5.46
CA ARG A 54 -8.90 -22.03 -6.63
C ARG A 54 -7.66 -22.90 -6.44
N VAL A 55 -6.63 -22.35 -5.79
CA VAL A 55 -5.36 -23.06 -5.48
C VAL A 55 -5.53 -24.02 -4.30
N SER A 56 -6.44 -23.74 -3.38
CA SER A 56 -6.73 -24.66 -2.27
C SER A 56 -7.45 -25.91 -2.80
N ASP A 57 -6.76 -27.04 -2.79
CA ASP A 57 -7.31 -28.33 -3.23
C ASP A 57 -8.61 -28.70 -2.50
N PRO A 58 -9.61 -29.31 -3.15
CA PRO A 58 -10.90 -29.63 -2.54
C PRO A 58 -10.81 -30.58 -1.34
N ALA A 59 -9.78 -31.44 -1.28
CA ALA A 59 -9.62 -32.45 -0.24
C ALA A 59 -9.07 -31.87 1.09
N ILE A 60 -8.26 -30.80 1.05
CA ILE A 60 -7.67 -30.17 2.25
C ILE A 60 -7.80 -28.62 2.19
N GLY A 61 -8.85 -28.14 1.53
CA GLY A 61 -8.99 -26.73 1.15
C GLY A 61 -9.06 -25.78 2.35
N GLY A 62 -9.63 -26.22 3.48
CA GLY A 62 -9.75 -25.39 4.69
C GLY A 62 -8.40 -25.05 5.34
N THR A 63 -7.42 -25.95 5.28
CA THR A 63 -6.08 -25.68 5.83
C THR A 63 -5.26 -24.78 4.91
N TYR A 64 -5.33 -24.99 3.58
CA TYR A 64 -4.69 -24.13 2.59
C TYR A 64 -5.27 -22.71 2.58
N MET A 65 -6.59 -22.56 2.69
CA MET A 65 -7.25 -21.26 2.85
C MET A 65 -6.74 -20.50 4.08
N SER A 66 -6.63 -21.20 5.22
CA SER A 66 -6.17 -20.59 6.48
C SER A 66 -4.71 -20.14 6.38
N LEU A 67 -3.83 -20.98 5.82
CA LEU A 67 -2.42 -20.66 5.62
C LEU A 67 -2.23 -19.53 4.59
N LEU A 68 -3.01 -19.50 3.52
CA LEU A 68 -2.96 -18.40 2.54
C LEU A 68 -3.46 -17.10 3.16
N ASN A 69 -4.45 -17.16 4.06
CA ASN A 69 -4.91 -15.98 4.80
C ASN A 69 -3.84 -15.46 5.78
N THR A 70 -3.10 -16.34 6.47
CA THR A 70 -1.99 -15.89 7.34
C THR A 70 -0.87 -15.26 6.52
N MET A 71 -0.49 -15.87 5.38
CA MET A 71 0.48 -15.30 4.46
C MET A 71 0.04 -13.95 3.90
N ALA A 72 -1.24 -13.78 3.54
CA ALA A 72 -1.77 -12.53 3.03
C ALA A 72 -1.71 -11.40 4.07
N ASN A 73 -2.10 -11.68 5.32
CA ASN A 73 -2.03 -10.71 6.42
C ASN A 73 -0.58 -10.36 6.78
N LEU A 74 0.34 -11.33 6.74
CA LEU A 74 1.77 -11.08 6.92
C LEU A 74 2.35 -10.25 5.77
N GLY A 75 2.03 -10.61 4.52
CA GLY A 75 2.50 -9.92 3.33
C GLY A 75 2.12 -8.44 3.27
N GLN A 76 1.01 -8.03 3.90
CA GLN A 76 0.64 -6.62 4.02
C GLN A 76 1.43 -5.85 5.10
N ARG A 77 1.93 -6.53 6.14
CA ARG A 77 2.64 -5.90 7.26
C ARG A 77 4.17 -5.98 7.15
N LEU A 78 4.69 -6.91 6.37
CA LEU A 78 6.12 -7.12 6.15
C LEU A 78 6.86 -6.02 5.36
N PRO A 79 6.28 -5.33 4.35
CA PRO A 79 7.01 -4.36 3.55
C PRO A 79 7.63 -3.20 4.36
N PRO A 80 6.91 -2.53 5.28
CA PRO A 80 7.52 -1.46 6.07
C PRO A 80 8.59 -2.00 7.03
N THR A 81 8.38 -3.16 7.67
CA THR A 81 9.36 -3.72 8.59
C THR A 81 10.63 -4.19 7.86
N ALA A 82 10.48 -4.79 6.68
CA ALA A 82 11.59 -5.17 5.81
C ALA A 82 12.35 -3.94 5.29
N ALA A 83 11.64 -2.86 4.93
CA ALA A 83 12.26 -1.61 4.50
C ALA A 83 13.09 -0.98 5.63
N PHE A 84 12.54 -0.91 6.85
CA PHE A 84 13.29 -0.39 7.99
C PHE A 84 14.49 -1.25 8.36
N PHE A 85 14.34 -2.58 8.32
CA PHE A 85 15.47 -3.49 8.52
C PHE A 85 16.57 -3.29 7.47
N LEU A 86 16.20 -3.11 6.20
CA LEU A 86 17.15 -2.87 5.13
C LEU A 86 17.86 -1.51 5.27
N VAL A 87 17.11 -0.46 5.61
CA VAL A 87 17.67 0.88 5.88
C VAL A 87 18.64 0.85 7.04
N ASP A 88 18.30 0.15 8.13
CA ASP A 88 19.17 0.00 9.30
C ASP A 88 20.47 -0.72 8.93
N ARG A 89 20.38 -1.79 8.13
CA ARG A 89 21.55 -2.50 7.61
C ARG A 89 22.43 -1.62 6.75
N LEU A 90 21.85 -0.86 5.81
CA LEU A 90 22.61 0.01 4.91
C LEU A 90 23.22 1.21 5.63
N THR A 91 22.54 1.75 6.65
CA THR A 91 23.01 2.92 7.41
C THR A 91 24.17 2.56 8.35
N CYS A 92 24.16 1.36 8.93
CA CYS A 92 25.25 0.87 9.80
C CYS A 92 26.49 0.35 9.04
N LEU A 93 26.46 0.31 7.72
CA LEU A 93 27.57 -0.11 6.86
C LEU A 93 28.55 1.04 6.56
N ASP A 94 28.16 2.29 6.79
CA ASP A 94 29.01 3.46 6.65
C ASP A 94 29.75 3.75 7.98
N ASP A 95 31.06 4.05 7.93
CA ASP A 95 31.98 4.20 9.08
C ASP A 95 31.61 5.30 10.10
N SER A 96 30.48 5.99 9.89
CA SER A 96 29.98 7.09 10.71
C SER A 96 28.81 6.73 11.64
N CYS A 97 28.47 5.43 11.78
CA CYS A 97 27.33 4.96 12.58
C CYS A 97 27.46 5.31 14.09
N ARG A 98 26.91 6.47 14.48
CA ARG A 98 26.57 6.80 15.87
C ARG A 98 25.09 6.58 16.06
N ILE A 99 24.74 5.46 16.68
CA ILE A 99 23.37 5.14 17.09
C ILE A 99 22.95 6.17 18.15
N LYS A 100 22.19 7.19 17.75
CA LYS A 100 21.43 8.02 18.69
C LYS A 100 20.19 7.22 19.07
N LEU A 101 20.24 6.53 20.22
CA LEU A 101 19.07 5.96 20.89
C LEU A 101 18.19 7.09 21.44
N ASP A 102 17.56 7.86 20.58
CA ASP A 102 16.42 8.68 21.00
C ASP A 102 15.21 7.74 20.91
N GLY A 103 14.96 7.08 22.05
CA GLY A 103 13.88 6.12 22.21
C GLY A 103 12.52 6.80 22.10
N PHE A 104 12.03 6.97 20.88
CA PHE A 104 10.63 7.23 20.59
C PHE A 104 10.25 6.57 19.27
N PHE A 105 9.09 5.93 19.33
CA PHE A 105 8.29 5.40 18.24
C PHE A 105 8.21 6.36 17.05
#